data_AF-A0A850BX55-F1
#
_entry.id   AF-A0A850BX55-F1
#
_cell.length_a   1.000
_cell.length_b   1.000
_cell.length_c   1.000
_cell.angle_alpha   90.00
_cell.angle_beta   90.00
_cell.angle_gamma   90.00
#
_symmetry.space_group_name_H-M   'P 1'
#
loop_
_entity.id
_entity.type
_entity.pdbx_description
1 polymer ?
#
loop_
_entity_poly.entity_id
_entity_poly.type
_entity_poly.pdbx_seq_one_letter_code
_entity_poly.pdbx_strand_id
1 'polypeptide(L)'
;MTLDYIEELRNEVEREVMACIGCNDCMLACPLPEKARVTIAELNAGVLADRITSVNVINFVTACTQCQQCIPVCPANLHRADMVLWNKMKVEHVAPDRPMPLQVGSQVVQSNWTLDSLARQLINYQLFNGVPVEHLRRMLLSCTLRQLAEGETLCREGEFHERLYIVLEGEIEQSVSTATGSNMRILVLTAGTFHGEMGVLSNLAEGYNLVAMQKSIALEMPKATVHRMMKELTAFKATMDELYRRRALWTYAIRSPLFKSVPESAVEGLLNDATLRIFRAGEVIYREGESGGDLCLVQAGYLRVSRKHFDSELVMQYYREGDIFGASSILFKQPQSTTVTANTRAEVVFIPAASVLALLEKYPDLRSRLVEEAYKSDQLLRLAKPQAKESTTTGMAGIQTIQENISLKALMDQGVMQAHEILVIDTATCTNCNNCVDACGRRHGNSRLERRGLQMGNLLFPTACRHCEDPVCLLCSVNGIVRKPDGEISIVTENCIGCGACSERCPYGNIQMHDRHKESGFLLPMLKSLGLKKDESHSRDRIAVKCNLCEGYDDYACVRACPVGAAMRIDPVEQFKREDLNIGLEIKKQGGR
;
A
#
# COMPACT_ATOMS: atom_id res chain seq x y z
N MET A 1 0.92 -16.62 -19.29
CA MET A 1 -0.30 -17.43 -19.41
C MET A 1 0.10 -18.84 -19.83
N THR A 2 -0.46 -19.89 -19.23
CA THR A 2 -0.31 -21.26 -19.75
C THR A 2 -1.02 -21.37 -21.10
N LEU A 3 -0.58 -22.28 -21.96
CA LEU A 3 -1.24 -22.55 -23.25
C LEU A 3 -2.73 -22.91 -23.02
N ASP A 4 -3.01 -23.70 -21.99
CA ASP A 4 -4.37 -24.09 -21.59
C ASP A 4 -5.27 -22.89 -21.30
N TYR A 5 -4.78 -21.87 -20.58
CA TYR A 5 -5.57 -20.69 -20.25
C TYR A 5 -5.86 -19.81 -21.47
N ILE A 6 -4.94 -19.72 -22.44
CA ILE A 6 -5.16 -18.98 -23.69
C ILE A 6 -6.27 -19.66 -24.51
N GLU A 7 -6.26 -20.99 -24.54
CA GLU A 7 -7.22 -21.79 -25.29
C GLU A 7 -8.61 -21.77 -24.64
N GLU A 8 -8.69 -21.86 -23.31
CA GLU A 8 -9.92 -21.66 -22.54
C GLU A 8 -10.50 -20.27 -22.76
N LEU A 9 -9.68 -19.22 -22.64
CA LEU A 9 -10.09 -17.83 -22.85
C LEU A 9 -10.62 -17.64 -24.28
N ARG A 10 -9.93 -18.17 -25.30
CA ARG A 10 -10.38 -18.11 -26.70
C ARG A 10 -11.77 -18.72 -26.86
N ASN A 11 -11.96 -19.93 -26.36
CA ASN A 11 -13.23 -20.65 -26.48
C ASN A 11 -14.37 -19.92 -25.74
N GLU A 12 -14.06 -19.29 -24.60
CA GLU A 12 -15.03 -18.51 -23.84
C GLU A 12 -15.43 -17.22 -24.58
N VAL A 13 -14.47 -16.42 -25.02
CA VAL A 13 -14.78 -15.14 -25.69
C VAL A 13 -15.45 -15.33 -27.04
N GLU A 14 -15.15 -16.41 -27.77
CA GLU A 14 -15.86 -16.76 -29.00
C GLU A 14 -17.34 -17.07 -28.76
N ARG A 15 -17.67 -17.82 -27.69
CA ARG A 15 -19.06 -18.05 -27.29
C ARG A 15 -19.76 -16.77 -26.89
N GLU A 16 -19.09 -15.91 -26.11
CA GLU A 16 -19.68 -14.66 -25.65
C GLU A 16 -19.91 -13.65 -26.78
N VAL A 17 -19.05 -13.60 -27.80
CA VAL A 17 -19.30 -12.82 -29.02
C VAL A 17 -20.61 -13.23 -29.66
N MET A 18 -20.84 -14.53 -29.80
CA MET A 18 -22.04 -15.06 -30.46
C MET A 18 -23.30 -14.81 -29.63
N ALA A 19 -23.18 -14.71 -28.30
CA ALA A 19 -24.27 -14.35 -27.40
C ALA A 19 -24.51 -12.82 -27.30
N CYS A 20 -23.65 -11.99 -27.90
CA CYS A 20 -23.78 -10.54 -27.84
C CYS A 20 -24.96 -10.03 -28.68
N ILE A 21 -25.93 -9.41 -28.01
CA ILE A 21 -27.11 -8.80 -28.66
C ILE A 21 -26.86 -7.38 -29.22
N GLY A 22 -25.65 -6.83 -29.06
CA GLY A 22 -25.30 -5.52 -29.63
C GLY A 22 -25.96 -4.29 -28.98
N CYS A 23 -26.51 -4.39 -27.76
CA CYS A 23 -27.22 -3.28 -27.08
C CYS A 23 -26.35 -2.05 -26.73
N ASN A 24 -25.02 -2.19 -26.78
CA ASN A 24 -24.04 -1.12 -26.55
C ASN A 24 -23.92 -0.59 -25.11
N ASP A 25 -24.63 -1.16 -24.12
CA ASP A 25 -24.58 -0.72 -22.71
C ASP A 25 -23.16 -0.74 -22.13
N CYS A 26 -22.37 -1.75 -22.50
CA CYS A 26 -20.96 -1.85 -22.11
C CYS A 26 -20.10 -0.69 -22.62
N MET A 27 -20.39 -0.15 -23.81
CA MET A 27 -19.71 1.02 -24.35
C MET A 27 -20.21 2.31 -23.69
N LEU A 28 -21.49 2.38 -23.33
CA LEU A 28 -22.03 3.50 -22.57
C LEU A 28 -21.38 3.58 -21.18
N ALA A 29 -21.22 2.45 -20.50
CA ALA A 29 -20.57 2.36 -19.19
C ALA A 29 -19.03 2.48 -19.23
N CYS A 30 -18.41 2.27 -20.39
CA CYS A 30 -16.96 2.39 -20.52
C CYS A 30 -16.52 3.84 -20.22
N PRO A 31 -15.50 4.07 -19.39
CA PRO A 31 -15.07 5.44 -19.05
C PRO A 31 -14.08 6.05 -20.07
N LEU A 32 -13.60 5.27 -21.04
CA LEU A 32 -12.52 5.71 -21.93
C LEU A 32 -13.00 6.66 -23.04
N PRO A 33 -12.32 7.79 -23.29
CA PRO A 33 -12.65 8.68 -24.40
C PRO A 33 -12.65 7.98 -25.76
N GLU A 34 -11.74 7.00 -25.96
CA GLU A 34 -11.61 6.21 -27.19
C GLU A 34 -12.87 5.44 -27.54
N LYS A 35 -13.76 5.18 -26.55
CA LYS A 35 -15.05 4.51 -26.77
C LYS A 35 -15.92 5.21 -27.80
N ALA A 36 -15.76 6.52 -27.96
CA ALA A 36 -16.54 7.33 -28.91
C ALA A 36 -16.17 7.04 -30.38
N ARG A 37 -15.05 6.37 -30.63
CA ARG A 37 -14.50 6.11 -31.97
C ARG A 37 -14.60 4.65 -32.39
N VAL A 38 -15.15 3.79 -31.54
CA VAL A 38 -15.27 2.36 -31.79
C VAL A 38 -16.68 1.87 -31.46
N THR A 39 -17.19 0.96 -32.26
CA THR A 39 -18.49 0.33 -32.08
C THR A 39 -18.36 -1.04 -31.43
N ILE A 40 -19.42 -1.50 -30.78
CA ILE A 40 -19.46 -2.86 -30.23
C ILE A 40 -19.30 -3.94 -31.32
N ALA A 41 -19.78 -3.66 -32.53
CA ALA A 41 -19.63 -4.53 -33.69
C ALA A 41 -18.16 -4.65 -34.12
N GLU A 42 -17.41 -3.55 -34.16
CA GLU A 42 -15.98 -3.57 -34.46
C GLU A 42 -15.17 -4.33 -33.39
N LEU A 43 -15.55 -4.21 -32.12
CA LEU A 43 -14.93 -4.99 -31.03
C LEU A 43 -15.24 -6.49 -31.15
N ASN A 44 -16.50 -6.85 -31.45
CA ASN A 44 -16.90 -8.24 -31.69
C ASN A 44 -16.17 -8.85 -32.90
N ALA A 45 -16.12 -8.12 -34.01
CA ALA A 45 -15.37 -8.53 -35.20
C ALA A 45 -13.88 -8.70 -34.87
N GLY A 46 -13.36 -7.82 -34.02
CA GLY A 46 -12.02 -7.92 -33.48
C GLY A 46 -11.75 -9.28 -32.84
N VAL A 47 -12.70 -9.86 -32.07
CA VAL A 47 -12.50 -11.14 -31.34
C VAL A 47 -12.35 -12.32 -32.29
N LEU A 48 -13.15 -12.35 -33.36
CA LEU A 48 -13.14 -13.42 -34.36
C LEU A 48 -12.00 -13.28 -35.38
N ALA A 49 -11.39 -12.10 -35.50
CA ALA A 49 -10.32 -11.86 -36.45
C ALA A 49 -8.95 -12.35 -35.93
N ASP A 50 -8.14 -12.93 -36.83
CA ASP A 50 -6.75 -13.32 -36.53
C ASP A 50 -5.86 -12.11 -36.20
N ARG A 51 -6.12 -10.98 -36.86
CA ARG A 51 -5.42 -9.70 -36.66
C ARG A 51 -6.40 -8.54 -36.67
N ILE A 52 -6.12 -7.55 -35.83
CA ILE A 52 -6.90 -6.31 -35.76
C ILE A 52 -6.11 -5.22 -36.50
N THR A 53 -6.73 -4.65 -37.53
CA THR A 53 -6.11 -3.60 -38.38
C THR A 53 -6.75 -2.22 -38.20
N SER A 54 -7.96 -2.16 -37.63
CA SER A 54 -8.64 -0.88 -37.36
C SER A 54 -7.89 -0.08 -36.31
N VAL A 55 -7.43 1.13 -36.68
CA VAL A 55 -6.70 2.02 -35.77
C VAL A 55 -7.56 2.43 -34.57
N ASN A 56 -8.88 2.55 -34.74
CA ASN A 56 -9.80 2.90 -33.67
C ASN A 56 -9.95 1.75 -32.66
N VAL A 57 -10.07 0.52 -33.15
CA VAL A 57 -10.09 -0.67 -32.30
C VAL A 57 -8.76 -0.80 -31.56
N ILE A 58 -7.63 -0.67 -32.28
CA ILE A 58 -6.28 -0.72 -31.70
C ILE A 58 -6.13 0.31 -30.57
N ASN A 59 -6.49 1.57 -30.83
CA ASN A 59 -6.41 2.64 -29.84
C ASN A 59 -7.28 2.34 -28.61
N PHE A 60 -8.53 1.92 -28.81
CA PHE A 60 -9.43 1.58 -27.72
C PHE A 60 -8.94 0.40 -26.88
N VAL A 61 -8.56 -0.73 -27.50
CA VAL A 61 -8.14 -1.93 -26.75
C VAL A 61 -6.79 -1.69 -26.06
N THR A 62 -5.91 -0.89 -26.66
CA THR A 62 -4.66 -0.45 -26.03
C THR A 62 -4.94 0.44 -24.83
N ALA A 63 -5.90 1.37 -24.92
CA ALA A 63 -6.32 2.24 -23.83
C ALA A 63 -7.12 1.50 -22.73
N CYS A 64 -7.75 0.36 -23.05
CA CYS A 64 -8.54 -0.43 -22.10
C CYS A 64 -7.77 -0.79 -20.82
N THR A 65 -8.22 -0.29 -19.67
CA THR A 65 -7.60 -0.55 -18.35
C THR A 65 -8.10 -1.81 -17.67
N GLN A 66 -8.99 -2.57 -18.31
CA GLN A 66 -9.62 -3.76 -17.71
C GLN A 66 -10.36 -3.46 -16.39
N CYS A 67 -11.01 -2.29 -16.32
CA CYS A 67 -11.76 -1.86 -15.13
C CYS A 67 -13.07 -2.63 -14.87
N GLN A 68 -13.47 -3.51 -15.79
CA GLN A 68 -14.64 -4.40 -15.73
C GLN A 68 -16.02 -3.72 -15.59
N GLN A 69 -16.12 -2.40 -15.75
CA GLN A 69 -17.41 -1.68 -15.73
C GLN A 69 -18.40 -2.17 -16.81
N CYS A 70 -17.87 -2.78 -17.87
CA CYS A 70 -18.66 -3.36 -18.95
C CYS A 70 -19.39 -4.65 -18.60
N ILE A 71 -19.05 -5.32 -17.49
CA ILE A 71 -19.65 -6.60 -17.06
C ILE A 71 -21.02 -6.38 -16.41
N PRO A 72 -21.16 -5.62 -15.29
CA PRO A 72 -22.42 -5.54 -14.56
C PRO A 72 -23.55 -4.84 -15.32
N VAL A 73 -23.22 -4.08 -16.37
CA VAL A 73 -24.20 -3.39 -17.22
C VAL A 73 -24.68 -4.24 -18.39
N CYS A 74 -24.11 -5.44 -18.61
CA CYS A 74 -24.46 -6.27 -19.75
C CYS A 74 -25.76 -7.04 -19.46
N PRO A 75 -26.86 -6.79 -20.20
CA PRO A 75 -28.13 -7.49 -19.98
C PRO A 75 -28.07 -8.98 -20.34
N ALA A 76 -27.11 -9.38 -21.17
CA ALA A 76 -26.83 -10.77 -21.51
C ALA A 76 -25.81 -11.43 -20.57
N ASN A 77 -25.39 -10.73 -19.50
CA ASN A 77 -24.43 -11.20 -18.50
C ASN A 77 -23.10 -11.72 -19.10
N LEU A 78 -22.56 -10.98 -20.09
CA LEU A 78 -21.32 -11.32 -20.79
C LEU A 78 -20.11 -10.69 -20.10
N HIS A 79 -18.99 -11.40 -20.08
CA HIS A 79 -17.69 -10.92 -19.61
C HIS A 79 -16.98 -10.10 -20.68
N ARG A 80 -17.58 -8.95 -21.03
CA ARG A 80 -17.05 -8.03 -22.05
C ARG A 80 -15.58 -7.64 -21.83
N ALA A 81 -15.12 -7.61 -20.58
CA ALA A 81 -13.74 -7.31 -20.24
C ALA A 81 -12.76 -8.33 -20.87
N ASP A 82 -13.14 -9.61 -20.85
CA ASP A 82 -12.33 -10.72 -21.38
C ASP A 82 -12.28 -10.70 -22.91
N MET A 83 -13.40 -10.35 -23.56
CA MET A 83 -13.43 -10.12 -25.02
C MET A 83 -12.49 -8.97 -25.43
N VAL A 84 -12.47 -7.88 -24.66
CA VAL A 84 -11.55 -6.75 -24.91
C VAL A 84 -10.11 -7.13 -24.56
N LEU A 85 -9.89 -7.97 -23.55
CA LEU A 85 -8.58 -8.51 -23.20
C LEU A 85 -8.02 -9.38 -24.33
N TRP A 86 -8.85 -10.24 -24.91
CA TRP A 86 -8.47 -11.05 -26.07
C TRP A 86 -8.05 -10.19 -27.27
N ASN A 87 -8.82 -9.16 -27.59
CA ASN A 87 -8.45 -8.20 -28.63
C ASN A 87 -7.17 -7.43 -28.29
N LYS A 88 -7.02 -7.03 -27.02
CA LYS A 88 -5.82 -6.37 -26.53
C LYS A 88 -4.59 -7.24 -26.72
N MET A 89 -4.66 -8.54 -26.37
CA MET A 89 -3.57 -9.49 -26.60
C MET A 89 -3.17 -9.57 -28.09
N LYS A 90 -4.14 -9.55 -29.01
CA LYS A 90 -3.86 -9.55 -30.46
C LYS A 90 -3.22 -8.26 -30.97
N VAL A 91 -3.47 -7.13 -30.32
CA VAL A 91 -2.94 -5.81 -30.71
C VAL A 91 -1.59 -5.51 -30.06
N GLU A 92 -1.40 -5.91 -28.80
CA GLU A 92 -0.19 -5.60 -28.05
C GLU A 92 1.08 -6.23 -28.67
N HIS A 93 0.94 -7.32 -29.43
CA HIS A 93 2.03 -7.91 -30.24
C HIS A 93 2.27 -7.22 -31.60
N VAL A 94 1.40 -6.28 -32.00
CA VAL A 94 1.39 -5.62 -33.32
C VAL A 94 1.64 -4.11 -33.21
N ALA A 95 1.83 -3.57 -31.99
CA ALA A 95 2.30 -2.20 -31.83
C ALA A 95 3.52 -1.98 -32.74
N PRO A 96 3.62 -0.88 -33.52
CA PRO A 96 4.76 -0.66 -34.38
C PRO A 96 6.00 -0.33 -33.54
N ASP A 97 7.18 -0.72 -34.01
CA ASP A 97 8.40 -0.27 -33.36
C ASP A 97 8.53 1.24 -33.53
N ARG A 98 8.71 1.93 -32.41
CA ARG A 98 8.78 3.40 -32.36
C ARG A 98 9.73 3.83 -31.26
N PRO A 99 10.40 4.99 -31.38
CA PRO A 99 11.21 5.52 -30.31
C PRO A 99 10.35 5.75 -29.06
N MET A 100 10.92 5.44 -27.90
CA MET A 100 10.28 5.70 -26.62
C MET A 100 10.49 7.16 -26.22
N PRO A 101 9.46 7.84 -25.70
CA PRO A 101 9.61 9.18 -25.15
C PRO A 101 10.48 9.14 -23.88
N LEU A 102 11.47 10.02 -23.80
CA LEU A 102 12.31 10.25 -22.63
C LEU A 102 11.85 11.53 -21.92
N GLN A 103 11.46 11.39 -20.66
CA GLN A 103 11.16 12.52 -19.78
C GLN A 103 12.46 13.13 -19.24
N VAL A 104 12.63 14.44 -19.45
CA VAL A 104 13.76 15.24 -18.94
C VAL A 104 13.17 16.43 -18.19
N GLY A 105 13.12 16.33 -16.86
CA GLY A 105 12.38 17.29 -16.04
C GLY A 105 10.90 17.34 -16.45
N SER A 106 10.42 18.51 -16.87
CA SER A 106 9.05 18.73 -17.36
C SER A 106 8.90 18.55 -18.88
N GLN A 107 9.99 18.28 -19.61
CA GLN A 107 9.98 18.12 -21.06
C GLN A 107 9.99 16.65 -21.46
N VAL A 108 9.47 16.37 -22.66
CA VAL A 108 9.53 15.04 -23.27
C VAL A 108 10.30 15.15 -24.58
N VAL A 109 11.38 14.38 -24.71
CA VAL A 109 12.21 14.29 -25.91
C VAL A 109 12.20 12.87 -26.46
N GLN A 110 12.75 12.66 -27.67
CA GLN A 110 12.89 11.32 -28.24
C GLN A 110 14.13 10.64 -27.63
N SER A 111 13.99 9.40 -27.17
CA SER A 111 15.12 8.60 -26.72
C SER A 111 15.83 7.90 -27.88
N ASN A 112 17.02 7.38 -27.61
CA ASN A 112 17.74 6.49 -28.54
C ASN A 112 17.20 5.06 -28.53
N TRP A 113 16.28 4.74 -27.61
CA TRP A 113 15.65 3.43 -27.54
C TRP A 113 14.32 3.42 -28.29
N THR A 114 14.15 2.42 -29.14
CA THR A 114 12.83 1.96 -29.58
C THR A 114 12.25 0.93 -28.63
N LEU A 115 10.94 0.69 -28.71
CA LEU A 115 10.26 -0.38 -27.97
C LEU A 115 10.96 -1.74 -28.12
N ASP A 116 11.37 -2.12 -29.34
CA ASP A 116 12.06 -3.38 -29.59
C ASP A 116 13.48 -3.39 -29.02
N SER A 117 14.24 -2.31 -29.25
CA SER A 117 15.63 -2.24 -28.79
C SER A 117 15.72 -2.33 -27.26
N LEU A 118 14.84 -1.63 -26.55
CA LEU A 118 14.83 -1.66 -25.08
C LEU A 118 14.31 -3.01 -24.57
N ALA A 119 13.26 -3.58 -25.17
CA ALA A 119 12.77 -4.90 -24.79
C ALA A 119 13.88 -5.97 -24.90
N ARG A 120 14.69 -5.93 -25.98
CA ARG A 120 15.83 -6.84 -26.17
C ARG A 120 16.95 -6.60 -25.16
N GLN A 121 17.21 -5.34 -24.80
CA GLN A 121 18.21 -5.01 -23.79
C GLN A 121 17.81 -5.56 -22.41
N LEU A 122 16.54 -5.37 -22.02
CA LEU A 122 16.04 -5.75 -20.70
C LEU A 122 16.17 -7.24 -20.39
N ILE A 123 16.10 -8.12 -21.41
CA ILE A 123 16.25 -9.58 -21.23
C ILE A 123 17.59 -9.96 -20.60
N ASN A 124 18.62 -9.14 -20.80
CA ASN A 124 19.95 -9.38 -20.25
C ASN A 124 20.06 -9.01 -18.76
N TYR A 125 19.04 -8.36 -18.19
CA TYR A 125 19.04 -8.03 -16.77
C TYR A 125 18.47 -9.18 -15.95
N GLN A 126 19.09 -9.42 -14.79
CA GLN A 126 18.72 -10.52 -13.89
C GLN A 126 17.21 -10.56 -13.63
N LEU A 127 16.60 -9.39 -13.42
CA LEU A 127 15.18 -9.21 -13.14
C LEU A 127 14.26 -9.82 -14.22
N PHE A 128 14.66 -9.80 -15.49
CA PHE A 128 13.85 -10.25 -16.61
C PHE A 128 14.33 -11.58 -17.21
N ASN A 129 15.18 -12.31 -16.49
CA ASN A 129 15.65 -13.62 -16.93
C ASN A 129 14.46 -14.57 -17.14
N GLY A 130 14.40 -15.21 -18.32
CA GLY A 130 13.30 -16.09 -18.71
C GLY A 130 11.99 -15.38 -19.09
N VAL A 131 11.96 -14.04 -19.16
CA VAL A 131 10.81 -13.29 -19.67
C VAL A 131 10.91 -13.16 -21.19
N PRO A 132 9.89 -13.57 -21.98
CA PRO A 132 9.93 -13.40 -23.42
C PRO A 132 9.92 -11.92 -23.83
N VAL A 133 10.66 -11.57 -24.90
CA VAL A 133 10.75 -10.21 -25.48
C VAL A 133 9.35 -9.59 -25.62
N GLU A 134 8.38 -10.39 -26.06
CA GLU A 134 7.06 -9.89 -26.42
C GLU A 134 6.21 -9.54 -25.20
N HIS A 135 6.58 -10.01 -24.01
CA HIS A 135 5.98 -9.52 -22.78
C HIS A 135 6.61 -8.19 -22.35
N LEU A 136 7.93 -8.05 -22.51
CA LEU A 136 8.65 -6.81 -22.19
C LEU A 136 8.21 -5.66 -23.11
N ARG A 137 8.06 -5.94 -24.40
CA ARG A 137 7.54 -4.95 -25.37
C ARG A 137 6.18 -4.39 -24.94
N ARG A 138 5.29 -5.27 -24.44
CA ARG A 138 3.95 -4.89 -23.95
C ARG A 138 4.00 -4.13 -22.62
N MET A 139 4.86 -4.57 -21.71
CA MET A 139 5.13 -3.87 -20.45
C MET A 139 5.57 -2.42 -20.70
N LEU A 140 6.49 -2.21 -21.65
CA LEU A 140 7.05 -0.90 -21.98
C LEU A 140 6.02 0.14 -22.43
N LEU A 141 4.88 -0.29 -22.99
CA LEU A 141 3.79 0.62 -23.40
C LEU A 141 3.18 1.39 -22.22
N SER A 142 3.38 0.91 -20.99
CA SER A 142 2.89 1.51 -19.76
C SER A 142 4.00 2.09 -18.88
N CYS A 143 5.26 2.01 -19.32
CA CYS A 143 6.41 2.50 -18.56
C CYS A 143 6.84 3.88 -19.05
N THR A 144 7.55 4.61 -18.20
CA THR A 144 8.12 5.93 -18.54
C THR A 144 9.64 5.82 -18.52
N LEU A 145 10.31 6.28 -19.57
CA LEU A 145 11.75 6.50 -19.52
C LEU A 145 12.00 7.88 -18.92
N ARG A 146 12.82 7.94 -17.87
CA ARG A 146 13.16 9.18 -17.18
C ARG A 146 14.67 9.38 -17.14
N GLN A 147 15.08 10.60 -17.44
CA GLN A 147 16.43 11.08 -17.21
C GLN A 147 16.49 11.85 -15.88
N LEU A 148 17.44 11.49 -15.04
CA LEU A 148 17.72 12.13 -13.76
C LEU A 148 18.92 13.06 -13.91
N ALA A 149 18.82 14.26 -13.36
CA ALA A 149 19.95 15.16 -13.21
C ALA A 149 20.89 14.69 -12.09
N GLU A 150 22.15 15.08 -12.16
CA GLU A 150 23.09 14.86 -11.05
C GLU A 150 22.58 15.55 -9.77
N GLY A 151 22.59 14.82 -8.66
CA GLY A 151 22.04 15.24 -7.38
C GLY A 151 20.51 15.17 -7.27
N GLU A 152 19.80 14.77 -8.33
CA GLU A 152 18.35 14.61 -8.28
C GLU A 152 17.97 13.48 -7.32
N THR A 153 17.10 13.81 -6.36
CA THR A 153 16.55 12.83 -5.41
C THR A 153 15.36 12.13 -6.06
N LEU A 154 15.48 10.82 -6.26
CA LEU A 154 14.41 9.99 -6.82
C LEU A 154 13.40 9.56 -5.74
N CYS A 155 13.91 9.30 -4.53
CA CYS A 155 13.14 8.82 -3.39
C CYS A 155 13.81 9.28 -2.10
N ARG A 156 13.02 9.67 -1.09
CA ARG A 156 13.52 9.92 0.27
C ARG A 156 13.12 8.79 1.20
N GLU A 157 13.95 8.57 2.23
CA GLU A 157 13.62 7.67 3.32
C GLU A 157 12.28 8.06 3.96
N GLY A 158 11.38 7.09 4.11
CA GLY A 158 10.03 7.26 4.64
C GLY A 158 8.97 7.61 3.59
N GLU A 159 9.35 7.82 2.32
CA GLU A 159 8.37 8.10 1.27
C GLU A 159 7.80 6.84 0.62
N PHE A 160 6.53 6.88 0.25
CA PHE A 160 5.87 5.83 -0.53
C PHE A 160 6.06 6.03 -2.03
N HIS A 161 6.55 4.99 -2.70
CA HIS A 161 6.75 4.98 -4.16
C HIS A 161 6.06 3.78 -4.80
N GLU A 162 4.94 3.99 -5.51
CA GLU A 162 4.22 2.91 -6.21
C GLU A 162 4.74 2.66 -7.63
N ARG A 163 6.07 2.65 -7.76
CA ARG A 163 6.81 2.50 -9.03
C ARG A 163 8.05 1.66 -8.82
N LEU A 164 8.30 0.72 -9.73
CA LEU A 164 9.58 0.02 -9.81
C LEU A 164 10.48 0.76 -10.80
N TYR A 165 11.66 1.16 -10.36
CA TYR A 165 12.67 1.83 -11.15
C TYR A 165 13.72 0.82 -11.59
N ILE A 166 14.12 0.82 -12.85
CA ILE A 166 15.23 0.02 -13.35
C ILE A 166 16.28 0.96 -13.93
N VAL A 167 17.50 0.92 -13.40
CA VAL A 167 18.60 1.75 -13.90
C VAL A 167 19.03 1.20 -15.24
N LEU A 168 18.98 2.03 -16.28
CA LEU A 168 19.43 1.69 -17.64
C LEU A 168 20.84 2.22 -17.88
N GLU A 169 21.10 3.45 -17.44
CA GLU A 169 22.40 4.12 -17.56
C GLU A 169 22.67 4.97 -16.30
N GLY A 170 23.95 5.08 -15.95
CA GLY A 170 24.42 5.90 -14.84
C GLY A 170 24.43 5.20 -13.48
N GLU A 171 24.55 6.01 -12.43
CA GLU A 171 24.73 5.57 -11.05
C GLU A 171 23.75 6.30 -10.13
N ILE A 172 23.10 5.54 -9.25
CA ILE A 172 22.18 6.06 -8.23
C ILE A 172 22.65 5.57 -6.87
N GLU A 173 22.97 6.49 -5.97
CA GLU A 173 23.34 6.17 -4.59
C GLU A 173 22.10 5.80 -3.80
N GLN A 174 22.18 4.70 -3.04
CA GLN A 174 21.25 4.35 -1.98
C GLN A 174 21.87 4.66 -0.61
N SER A 175 21.20 5.45 0.22
CA SER A 175 21.72 5.84 1.54
C SER A 175 20.63 6.02 2.61
N VAL A 176 20.98 5.83 3.89
CA VAL A 176 20.07 6.01 5.04
C VAL A 176 20.50 7.21 5.86
N SER A 177 19.54 7.95 6.39
CA SER A 177 19.80 9.07 7.28
C SER A 177 20.24 8.57 8.65
N THR A 178 21.41 8.96 9.11
CA THR A 178 21.91 8.60 10.45
C THR A 178 21.37 9.54 11.52
N ALA A 179 21.39 9.10 12.79
CA ALA A 179 20.96 9.92 13.94
C ALA A 179 21.72 11.26 14.08
N THR A 180 22.91 11.36 13.50
CA THR A 180 23.73 12.60 13.46
C THR A 180 23.40 13.52 12.28
N GLY A 181 22.42 13.17 11.45
CA GLY A 181 22.02 13.93 10.26
C GLY A 181 22.90 13.72 9.02
N SER A 182 23.94 12.88 9.11
CA SER A 182 24.75 12.44 7.96
C SER A 182 24.08 11.28 7.21
N ASN A 183 24.38 11.12 5.91
CA ASN A 183 23.90 9.97 5.14
C ASN A 183 24.93 8.83 5.16
N MET A 184 24.48 7.63 5.52
CA MET A 184 25.27 6.39 5.38
C MET A 184 24.93 5.75 4.05
N ARG A 185 25.91 5.66 3.14
CA ARG A 185 25.75 4.94 1.88
C ARG A 185 25.60 3.44 2.14
N ILE A 186 24.52 2.85 1.62
CA ILE A 186 24.31 1.40 1.61
C ILE A 186 25.00 0.79 0.39
N LEU A 187 24.68 1.30 -0.82
CA LEU A 187 25.20 0.77 -2.09
C LEU A 187 25.04 1.79 -3.23
N VAL A 188 25.61 1.47 -4.39
CA VAL A 188 25.42 2.20 -5.64
C VAL A 188 24.70 1.29 -6.64
N LEU A 189 23.55 1.75 -7.13
CA LEU A 189 22.75 1.10 -8.15
C LEU A 189 23.27 1.49 -9.54
N THR A 190 23.59 0.49 -10.35
CA THR A 190 24.11 0.65 -11.72
C THR A 190 23.19 -0.04 -12.73
N ALA A 191 23.51 0.05 -14.02
CA ALA A 191 22.69 -0.52 -15.09
C ALA A 191 22.28 -1.99 -14.83
N GLY A 192 20.99 -2.27 -14.97
CA GLY A 192 20.39 -3.59 -14.72
C GLY A 192 19.97 -3.85 -13.27
N THR A 193 20.34 -2.98 -12.34
CA THR A 193 19.77 -2.97 -11.00
C THR A 193 18.42 -2.25 -11.00
N PHE A 194 17.55 -2.60 -10.06
CA PHE A 194 16.25 -1.94 -9.90
C PHE A 194 16.09 -1.35 -8.49
N HIS A 195 14.95 -0.72 -8.20
CA HIS A 195 14.50 -0.27 -6.90
C HIS A 195 12.97 -0.06 -6.91
N GLY A 196 12.34 0.13 -5.76
CA GLY A 196 10.91 0.48 -5.59
C GLY A 196 10.08 -0.74 -5.24
N GLU A 197 10.75 -1.85 -4.92
CA GLU A 197 10.11 -3.12 -4.61
C GLU A 197 9.35 -3.08 -3.29
N MET A 198 9.73 -2.25 -2.32
CA MET A 198 8.98 -2.12 -1.06
C MET A 198 7.62 -1.47 -1.34
N GLY A 199 7.59 -0.31 -1.98
CA GLY A 199 6.33 0.38 -2.30
C GLY A 199 5.44 -0.42 -3.26
N VAL A 200 6.04 -1.20 -4.17
CA VAL A 200 5.31 -2.06 -5.10
C VAL A 200 4.80 -3.34 -4.45
N LEU A 201 5.61 -4.09 -3.70
CA LEU A 201 5.24 -5.43 -3.22
C LEU A 201 4.63 -5.45 -1.81
N SER A 202 5.11 -4.59 -0.92
CA SER A 202 4.69 -4.60 0.49
C SER A 202 3.79 -3.43 0.87
N ASN A 203 3.57 -2.46 -0.03
CA ASN A 203 2.83 -1.21 0.21
C ASN A 203 3.45 -0.33 1.29
N LEU A 204 4.74 -0.53 1.58
CA LEU A 204 5.45 0.20 2.62
C LEU A 204 6.21 1.39 2.04
N ALA A 205 6.59 2.31 2.93
CA ALA A 205 7.50 3.38 2.59
C ALA A 205 8.92 2.82 2.32
N GLU A 206 9.67 3.51 1.48
CA GLU A 206 11.05 3.15 1.20
C GLU A 206 11.95 3.51 2.39
N GLY A 207 12.79 2.56 2.82
CA GLY A 207 13.62 2.71 4.01
C GLY A 207 14.93 3.48 3.81
N TYR A 208 15.07 4.23 2.72
CA TYR A 208 16.32 4.87 2.31
C TYR A 208 16.10 5.98 1.28
N ASN A 209 17.10 6.81 1.12
CA ASN A 209 17.20 7.82 0.09
C ASN A 209 17.80 7.24 -1.20
N LEU A 210 17.37 7.76 -2.34
CA LEU A 210 17.97 7.53 -3.64
C LEU A 210 18.31 8.84 -4.33
N VAL A 211 19.58 9.00 -4.67
CA VAL A 211 20.09 10.22 -5.29
C VAL A 211 20.94 9.84 -6.50
N ALA A 212 20.64 10.43 -7.66
CA ALA A 212 21.45 10.25 -8.85
C ALA A 212 22.84 10.87 -8.63
N MET A 213 23.90 10.07 -8.76
CA MET A 213 25.28 10.53 -8.56
C MET A 213 25.82 11.29 -9.76
N GLN A 214 25.19 11.10 -10.91
CA GLN A 214 25.49 11.73 -12.18
C GLN A 214 24.21 11.74 -13.02
N LYS A 215 24.31 12.25 -14.25
CA LYS A 215 23.23 12.07 -15.23
C LYS A 215 22.93 10.58 -15.43
N SER A 216 21.72 10.15 -15.11
CA SER A 216 21.30 8.75 -15.14
C SER A 216 19.98 8.58 -15.89
N ILE A 217 19.73 7.40 -16.44
CA ILE A 217 18.46 7.07 -17.11
C ILE A 217 17.86 5.85 -16.41
N ALA A 218 16.59 5.97 -16.02
CA ALA A 218 15.83 4.91 -15.39
C ALA A 218 14.52 4.65 -16.13
N LEU A 219 14.12 3.39 -16.17
CA LEU A 219 12.79 2.97 -16.60
C LEU A 219 11.87 2.91 -15.37
N GLU A 220 10.83 3.74 -15.36
CA GLU A 220 9.79 3.72 -14.34
C GLU A 220 8.64 2.80 -14.77
N MET A 221 8.41 1.74 -14.01
CA MET A 221 7.33 0.79 -14.23
C MET A 221 6.21 0.97 -13.17
N PRO A 222 4.95 1.21 -13.57
CA PRO A 222 3.83 1.28 -12.65
C PRO A 222 3.62 0.01 -11.84
N LYS A 223 3.27 0.14 -10.56
CA LYS A 223 2.87 -0.97 -9.67
C LYS A 223 1.90 -1.95 -10.32
N ALA A 224 0.86 -1.45 -11.01
CA ALA A 224 -0.12 -2.28 -11.70
C ALA A 224 0.52 -3.15 -12.82
N THR A 225 1.50 -2.61 -13.52
CA THR A 225 2.26 -3.35 -14.54
C THR A 225 3.13 -4.41 -13.90
N VAL A 226 3.81 -4.12 -12.79
CA VAL A 226 4.59 -5.14 -12.05
C VAL A 226 3.70 -6.30 -11.59
N HIS A 227 2.57 -5.99 -10.95
CA HIS A 227 1.63 -7.01 -10.46
C HIS A 227 1.08 -7.87 -11.60
N ARG A 228 0.74 -7.25 -12.73
CA ARG A 228 0.32 -7.97 -13.94
C ARG A 228 1.40 -8.93 -14.42
N MET A 229 2.66 -8.48 -14.50
CA MET A 229 3.77 -9.35 -14.88
C MET A 229 3.96 -10.51 -13.88
N MET A 230 3.90 -10.25 -12.58
CA MET A 230 4.00 -11.30 -11.56
C MET A 230 2.87 -12.34 -11.66
N LYS A 231 1.66 -11.90 -12.03
CA LYS A 231 0.51 -12.80 -12.24
C LYS A 231 0.68 -13.64 -13.51
N GLU A 232 1.20 -13.06 -14.58
CA GLU A 232 1.27 -13.70 -15.90
C GLU A 232 2.52 -14.55 -16.13
N LEU A 233 3.62 -14.23 -15.43
CA LEU A 233 4.96 -14.75 -15.67
C LEU A 233 5.61 -15.26 -14.38
N THR A 234 5.65 -16.58 -14.23
CA THR A 234 6.23 -17.25 -13.05
C THR A 234 7.71 -16.97 -12.86
N ALA A 235 8.49 -16.91 -13.95
CA ALA A 235 9.92 -16.60 -13.90
C ALA A 235 10.21 -15.18 -13.35
N PHE A 236 9.44 -14.19 -13.80
CA PHE A 236 9.53 -12.82 -13.30
C PHE A 236 9.13 -12.74 -11.82
N LYS A 237 8.03 -13.39 -11.44
CA LYS A 237 7.58 -13.46 -10.04
C LYS A 237 8.65 -14.05 -9.13
N ALA A 238 9.19 -15.22 -9.48
CA ALA A 238 10.21 -15.90 -8.68
C ALA A 238 11.46 -15.03 -8.50
N THR A 239 11.89 -14.36 -9.57
CA THR A 239 13.04 -13.46 -9.54
C THR A 239 12.78 -12.21 -8.69
N MET A 240 11.60 -11.59 -8.83
CA MET A 240 11.18 -10.46 -8.00
C MET A 240 11.14 -10.84 -6.51
N ASP A 241 10.50 -11.96 -6.17
CA ASP A 241 10.38 -12.43 -4.79
C ASP A 241 11.76 -12.71 -4.16
N GLU A 242 12.69 -13.26 -4.94
CA GLU A 242 14.05 -13.55 -4.49
C GLU A 242 14.87 -12.27 -4.26
N LEU A 243 14.86 -11.36 -5.23
CA LEU A 243 15.61 -10.11 -5.15
C LEU A 243 15.03 -9.16 -4.09
N TYR A 244 13.70 -9.13 -3.95
CA TYR A 244 13.00 -8.45 -2.85
C TYR A 244 13.46 -8.99 -1.50
N ARG A 245 13.38 -10.31 -1.31
CA ARG A 245 13.78 -10.96 -0.05
C ARG A 245 15.22 -10.59 0.31
N ARG A 246 16.16 -10.76 -0.62
CA ARG A 246 17.57 -10.49 -0.37
C ARG A 246 17.84 -9.03 0.01
N ARG A 247 17.22 -8.07 -0.67
CA ARG A 247 17.43 -6.64 -0.43
C ARG A 247 16.74 -6.11 0.82
N ALA A 248 15.51 -6.54 1.06
CA ALA A 248 14.80 -6.25 2.29
C ALA A 248 15.65 -6.70 3.49
N LEU A 249 16.02 -7.98 3.50
CA LEU A 249 16.85 -8.57 4.54
C LEU A 249 18.15 -7.81 4.77
N TRP A 250 18.84 -7.46 3.68
CA TRP A 250 20.10 -6.73 3.74
C TRP A 250 19.94 -5.35 4.38
N THR A 251 18.94 -4.59 3.92
CA THR A 251 18.65 -3.24 4.41
C THR A 251 18.37 -3.26 5.91
N TYR A 252 17.55 -4.19 6.39
CA TYR A 252 17.26 -4.30 7.83
C TYR A 252 18.46 -4.82 8.63
N ALA A 253 19.23 -5.77 8.10
CA ALA A 253 20.38 -6.30 8.82
C ALA A 253 21.44 -5.21 9.08
N ILE A 254 21.71 -4.34 8.09
CA ILE A 254 22.62 -3.20 8.26
C ILE A 254 22.08 -2.17 9.25
N ARG A 255 20.76 -1.95 9.28
CA ARG A 255 20.12 -0.99 10.21
C ARG A 255 20.01 -1.52 11.64
N SER A 256 19.94 -2.85 11.82
CA SER A 256 19.71 -3.45 13.13
C SER A 256 20.94 -3.32 14.03
N PRO A 257 20.80 -2.78 15.26
CA PRO A 257 21.88 -2.78 16.25
C PRO A 257 22.43 -4.18 16.54
N LEU A 258 21.63 -5.23 16.29
CA LEU A 258 22.02 -6.61 16.52
C LEU A 258 23.23 -7.03 15.67
N PHE A 259 23.32 -6.58 14.41
CA PHE A 259 24.34 -7.01 13.45
C PHE A 259 25.48 -6.00 13.25
N LYS A 260 25.49 -4.88 13.98
CA LYS A 260 26.47 -3.78 13.82
C LYS A 260 27.95 -4.20 13.85
N SER A 261 28.30 -5.28 14.55
CA SER A 261 29.69 -5.79 14.65
C SER A 261 29.95 -7.06 13.84
N VAL A 262 29.01 -7.44 12.96
CA VAL A 262 29.13 -8.61 12.08
C VAL A 262 29.57 -8.10 10.70
N PRO A 263 30.65 -8.65 10.10
CA PRO A 263 31.05 -8.30 8.75
C PRO A 263 29.93 -8.53 7.75
N GLU A 264 29.85 -7.65 6.75
CA GLU A 264 28.85 -7.69 5.67
C GLU A 264 28.72 -9.09 5.03
N SER A 265 29.84 -9.71 4.66
CA SER A 265 29.85 -11.06 4.07
C SER A 265 29.26 -12.14 4.98
N ALA A 266 29.37 -11.97 6.30
CA ALA A 266 28.80 -12.92 7.26
C ALA A 266 27.29 -12.69 7.46
N VAL A 267 26.84 -11.44 7.35
CA VAL A 267 25.41 -11.11 7.28
C VAL A 267 24.81 -11.67 6.00
N GLU A 268 25.44 -11.48 4.83
CA GLU A 268 24.96 -12.08 3.56
C GLU A 268 24.80 -13.60 3.67
N GLY A 269 25.79 -14.28 4.27
CA GLY A 269 25.73 -15.71 4.53
C GLY A 269 24.52 -16.12 5.38
N LEU A 270 24.21 -15.34 6.42
CA LEU A 270 23.03 -15.57 7.27
C LEU A 270 21.72 -15.39 6.51
N LEU A 271 21.67 -14.41 5.61
CA LEU A 271 20.47 -14.05 4.86
C LEU A 271 20.18 -15.00 3.69
N ASN A 272 21.17 -15.70 3.15
CA ASN A 272 20.98 -16.69 2.08
C ASN A 272 20.05 -17.84 2.50
N ASP A 273 20.09 -18.23 3.78
CA ASP A 273 19.22 -19.29 4.32
C ASP A 273 17.89 -18.75 4.86
N ALA A 274 17.72 -17.42 4.92
CA ALA A 274 16.54 -16.80 5.50
C ALA A 274 15.33 -16.86 4.55
N THR A 275 14.15 -17.04 5.11
CA THR A 275 12.89 -17.08 4.36
C THR A 275 11.96 -15.95 4.79
N LEU A 276 11.41 -15.23 3.82
CA LEU A 276 10.36 -14.24 4.07
C LEU A 276 9.01 -14.90 3.95
N ARG A 277 8.18 -14.78 4.99
CA ARG A 277 6.81 -15.30 5.01
C ARG A 277 5.84 -14.17 5.27
N ILE A 278 4.76 -14.16 4.50
CA ILE A 278 3.68 -13.17 4.60
C ILE A 278 2.52 -13.82 5.37
N PHE A 279 2.03 -13.12 6.39
CA PHE A 279 0.91 -13.55 7.22
C PHE A 279 -0.25 -12.59 7.05
N ARG A 280 -1.47 -13.14 6.98
CA ARG A 280 -2.72 -12.37 7.04
C ARG A 280 -3.09 -12.08 8.50
N ALA A 281 -3.91 -11.05 8.69
CA ALA A 281 -4.48 -10.77 10.01
C ALA A 281 -5.21 -12.01 10.56
N GLY A 282 -4.90 -12.39 11.81
CA GLY A 282 -5.38 -13.57 12.51
C GLY A 282 -4.51 -14.82 12.35
N GLU A 283 -3.56 -14.86 11.42
CA GLU A 283 -2.69 -16.02 11.24
C GLU A 283 -1.66 -16.15 12.36
N VAL A 284 -1.48 -17.38 12.85
CA VAL A 284 -0.55 -17.69 13.94
C VAL A 284 0.82 -18.03 13.38
N ILE A 285 1.85 -17.36 13.90
CA ILE A 285 3.25 -17.56 13.50
C ILE A 285 3.89 -18.68 14.32
N TYR A 286 3.75 -18.61 15.64
CA TYR A 286 4.15 -19.66 16.60
C TYR A 286 3.07 -19.84 17.65
N ARG A 287 2.89 -21.08 18.13
CA ARG A 287 2.00 -21.39 19.26
C ARG A 287 2.80 -21.60 20.54
N GLU A 288 2.24 -21.17 21.67
CA GLU A 288 2.78 -21.53 22.98
C GLU A 288 2.92 -23.06 23.10
N GLY A 289 4.08 -23.52 23.57
CA GLY A 289 4.43 -24.93 23.71
C GLY A 289 4.98 -25.60 22.45
N GLU A 290 4.98 -24.91 21.31
CA GLU A 290 5.58 -25.43 20.07
C GLU A 290 7.10 -25.55 20.23
N SER A 291 7.67 -26.70 19.85
CA SER A 291 9.10 -26.95 19.95
C SER A 291 9.84 -26.45 18.71
N GLY A 292 11.06 -25.95 18.90
CA GLY A 292 11.86 -25.38 17.82
C GLY A 292 11.45 -23.94 17.49
N GLY A 293 12.15 -23.36 16.54
CA GLY A 293 11.92 -21.99 16.12
C GLY A 293 13.15 -21.36 15.51
N ASP A 294 12.91 -20.42 14.63
CA ASP A 294 13.91 -19.61 13.94
C ASP A 294 14.03 -18.26 14.62
N LEU A 295 15.08 -17.51 14.28
CA LEU A 295 15.15 -16.12 14.70
C LEU A 295 14.28 -15.32 13.74
N CYS A 296 13.27 -14.67 14.30
CA CYS A 296 12.30 -13.94 13.50
C CYS A 296 12.55 -12.44 13.59
N LEU A 297 12.51 -11.76 12.45
CA LEU A 297 12.54 -10.31 12.34
C LEU A 297 11.25 -9.84 11.70
N VAL A 298 10.54 -8.91 12.36
CA VAL A 298 9.35 -8.29 11.80
C VAL A 298 9.78 -7.24 10.80
N GLN A 299 9.55 -7.50 9.53
CA GLN A 299 9.81 -6.56 8.46
C GLN A 299 8.65 -5.55 8.33
N ALA A 300 7.41 -6.02 8.51
CA ALA A 300 6.24 -5.17 8.34
C ALA A 300 5.05 -5.67 9.16
N GLY A 301 4.17 -4.74 9.52
CA GLY A 301 2.93 -5.03 10.23
C GLY A 301 3.09 -5.22 11.74
N TYR A 302 1.99 -5.58 12.38
CA TYR A 302 1.91 -5.73 13.83
C TYR A 302 1.60 -7.16 14.23
N LEU A 303 2.39 -7.69 15.16
CA LEU A 303 2.19 -9.01 15.75
C LEU A 303 1.79 -8.87 17.21
N ARG A 304 0.86 -9.70 17.67
CA ARG A 304 0.46 -9.83 19.07
C ARG A 304 1.14 -11.04 19.70
N VAL A 305 1.69 -10.83 20.87
CA VAL A 305 2.28 -11.88 21.70
C VAL A 305 1.33 -12.14 22.86
N SER A 306 0.84 -13.37 22.98
CA SER A 306 -0.11 -13.75 24.02
C SER A 306 0.26 -15.07 24.67
N ARG A 307 -0.28 -15.28 25.86
CA ARG A 307 -0.17 -16.53 26.60
C ARG A 307 -1.56 -17.00 27.02
N LYS A 308 -1.79 -18.31 26.99
CA LYS A 308 -3.04 -18.84 27.53
C LYS A 308 -3.01 -18.76 29.06
N HIS A 309 -4.01 -18.13 29.65
CA HIS A 309 -4.19 -18.04 31.10
C HIS A 309 -5.63 -18.38 31.48
N PHE A 310 -5.83 -19.59 32.03
CA PHE A 310 -7.16 -20.18 32.24
C PHE A 310 -8.01 -20.16 30.96
N ASP A 311 -9.19 -19.54 31.01
CA ASP A 311 -10.12 -19.38 29.89
C ASP A 311 -9.90 -18.10 29.07
N SER A 312 -8.83 -17.34 29.36
CA SER A 312 -8.52 -16.07 28.70
C SER A 312 -7.13 -16.05 28.07
N GLU A 313 -6.93 -15.23 27.04
CA GLU A 313 -5.60 -14.94 26.51
C GLU A 313 -5.04 -13.66 27.15
N LEU A 314 -3.92 -13.79 27.85
CA LEU A 314 -3.19 -12.65 28.38
C LEU A 314 -2.26 -12.13 27.28
N VAL A 315 -2.47 -10.88 26.85
CA VAL A 315 -1.56 -10.21 25.91
C VAL A 315 -0.35 -9.71 26.69
N MET A 316 0.83 -10.12 26.23
CA MET A 316 2.10 -9.85 26.88
C MET A 316 2.76 -8.59 26.32
N GLN A 317 2.78 -8.50 24.99
CA GLN A 317 3.37 -7.41 24.23
C GLN A 317 2.93 -7.49 22.76
N TYR A 318 3.34 -6.49 21.98
CA TYR A 318 3.19 -6.47 20.53
C TYR A 318 4.55 -6.29 19.87
N TYR A 319 4.79 -6.96 18.75
CA TYR A 319 5.93 -6.68 17.89
C TYR A 319 5.51 -5.83 16.70
N ARG A 320 6.39 -4.93 16.27
CA ARG A 320 6.27 -4.08 15.08
C ARG A 320 7.52 -4.18 14.22
N GLU A 321 7.54 -3.48 13.10
CA GLU A 321 8.72 -3.35 12.24
C GLU A 321 10.01 -3.11 13.04
N GLY A 322 11.03 -3.92 12.74
CA GLY A 322 12.35 -3.90 13.40
C GLY A 322 12.46 -4.76 14.65
N ASP A 323 11.35 -5.20 15.26
CA ASP A 323 11.40 -6.09 16.42
C ASP A 323 11.87 -7.49 16.04
N ILE A 324 12.62 -8.11 16.94
CA ILE A 324 13.18 -9.46 16.80
C ILE A 324 12.59 -10.37 17.87
N PHE A 325 12.25 -11.62 17.52
CA PHE A 325 11.76 -12.63 18.46
C PHE A 325 12.26 -14.04 18.10
N GLY A 326 12.01 -15.01 18.98
CA GLY A 326 12.49 -16.39 18.82
C GLY A 326 13.90 -16.64 19.36
N ALA A 327 14.61 -15.60 19.82
CA ALA A 327 15.95 -15.73 20.40
C ALA A 327 16.00 -16.72 21.58
N SER A 328 14.98 -16.73 22.44
CA SER A 328 14.91 -17.61 23.61
C SER A 328 14.82 -19.10 23.25
N SER A 329 14.04 -19.46 22.22
CA SER A 329 13.93 -20.87 21.79
C SER A 329 15.24 -21.39 21.22
N ILE A 330 16.03 -20.53 20.57
CA ILE A 330 17.35 -20.87 20.01
C ILE A 330 18.39 -21.01 21.12
N LEU A 331 18.52 -19.98 21.98
CA LEU A 331 19.59 -19.90 22.97
C LEU A 331 19.41 -20.87 24.13
N PHE A 332 18.17 -21.05 24.59
CA PHE A 332 17.86 -21.90 25.75
C PHE A 332 17.32 -23.28 25.38
N LYS A 333 17.08 -23.55 24.09
CA LYS A 333 16.50 -24.80 23.58
C LYS A 333 15.17 -25.16 24.27
N GLN A 334 14.34 -24.14 24.50
CA GLN A 334 13.04 -24.28 25.14
C GLN A 334 11.91 -24.17 24.10
N PRO A 335 10.74 -24.79 24.33
CA PRO A 335 9.55 -24.53 23.53
C PRO A 335 9.16 -23.04 23.55
N GLN A 336 8.39 -22.62 22.56
CA GLN A 336 7.85 -21.27 22.48
C GLN A 336 7.05 -20.94 23.75
N SER A 337 7.45 -19.90 24.46
CA SER A 337 6.84 -19.48 25.72
C SER A 337 5.51 -18.75 25.55
N THR A 338 5.18 -18.36 24.32
CA THR A 338 4.03 -17.52 23.95
C THR A 338 3.53 -17.87 22.56
N THR A 339 2.25 -17.59 22.31
CA THR A 339 1.67 -17.56 20.97
C THR A 339 1.96 -16.20 20.32
N VAL A 340 2.41 -16.20 19.07
CA VAL A 340 2.60 -14.99 18.26
C VAL A 340 1.62 -15.02 17.09
N THR A 341 0.79 -13.99 16.95
CA THR A 341 -0.27 -13.90 15.93
C THR A 341 -0.14 -12.59 15.16
N ALA A 342 -0.32 -12.62 13.84
CA ALA A 342 -0.39 -11.41 13.03
C ALA A 342 -1.71 -10.68 13.29
N ASN A 343 -1.66 -9.41 13.71
CA ASN A 343 -2.84 -8.57 13.90
C ASN A 343 -3.20 -7.76 12.65
N THR A 344 -2.20 -7.44 11.84
CA THR A 344 -2.36 -6.88 10.48
C THR A 344 -1.79 -7.85 9.46
N ARG A 345 -1.85 -7.52 8.16
CA ARG A 345 -0.93 -8.14 7.20
C ARG A 345 0.49 -7.90 7.72
N ALA A 346 1.27 -8.96 7.84
CA ALA A 346 2.61 -8.91 8.39
C ALA A 346 3.60 -9.65 7.50
N GLU A 347 4.81 -9.10 7.40
CA GLU A 347 5.92 -9.72 6.70
C GLU A 347 7.00 -10.04 7.73
N VAL A 348 7.33 -11.32 7.85
CA VAL A 348 8.25 -11.81 8.87
C VAL A 348 9.33 -12.64 8.22
N VAL A 349 10.56 -12.28 8.53
CA VAL A 349 11.78 -12.96 8.12
C VAL A 349 12.07 -14.05 9.13
N PHE A 350 12.34 -15.27 8.66
CA PHE A 350 12.75 -16.42 9.45
C PHE A 350 14.18 -16.76 9.10
N ILE A 351 15.08 -16.62 10.07
CA ILE A 351 16.49 -16.94 9.95
C ILE A 351 16.72 -18.28 10.68
N PRO A 352 17.12 -19.34 9.97
CA PRO A 352 17.26 -20.67 10.56
C PRO A 352 18.14 -20.68 11.81
N ALA A 353 17.67 -21.36 12.86
CA ALA A 353 18.41 -21.46 14.12
C ALA A 353 19.84 -21.98 13.95
N ALA A 354 20.06 -22.92 13.02
CA ALA A 354 21.39 -23.46 12.71
C ALA A 354 22.35 -22.38 12.19
N SER A 355 21.88 -21.54 11.26
CA SER A 355 22.67 -20.44 10.68
C SER A 355 22.98 -19.37 11.73
N VAL A 356 22.03 -19.08 12.63
CA VAL A 356 22.25 -18.17 13.77
C VAL A 356 23.30 -18.74 14.72
N LEU A 357 23.16 -20.00 15.17
CA LEU A 357 24.09 -20.62 16.11
C LEU A 357 25.53 -20.67 15.55
N ALA A 358 25.71 -21.02 14.29
CA ALA A 358 27.01 -21.01 13.62
C ALA A 358 27.65 -19.60 13.58
N LEU A 359 26.82 -18.55 13.51
CA LEU A 359 27.28 -17.17 13.55
C LEU A 359 27.66 -16.74 14.97
N LEU A 360 26.89 -17.14 15.98
CA LEU A 360 27.17 -16.84 17.40
C LEU A 360 28.50 -17.43 17.89
N GLU A 361 28.90 -18.58 17.36
CA GLU A 361 30.21 -19.19 17.66
C GLU A 361 31.38 -18.33 17.17
N LYS A 362 31.20 -17.63 16.04
CA LYS A 362 32.23 -16.80 15.42
C LYS A 362 32.26 -15.37 15.97
N TYR A 363 31.12 -14.86 16.44
CA TYR A 363 30.96 -13.46 16.89
C TYR A 363 30.38 -13.38 18.31
N PRO A 364 31.22 -13.41 19.36
CA PRO A 364 30.77 -13.38 20.75
C PRO A 364 29.95 -12.13 21.13
N ASP A 365 30.23 -10.98 20.51
CA ASP A 365 29.47 -9.74 20.76
C ASP A 365 28.01 -9.85 20.28
N LEU A 366 27.79 -10.52 19.15
CA LEU A 366 26.45 -10.83 18.64
C LEU A 366 25.71 -11.74 19.63
N ARG A 367 26.40 -12.73 20.21
CA ARG A 367 25.84 -13.62 21.23
C ARG A 367 25.38 -12.84 22.46
N SER A 368 26.20 -11.92 22.97
CA SER A 368 25.84 -11.08 24.12
C SER A 368 24.58 -10.25 23.87
N ARG A 369 24.49 -9.59 22.70
CA ARG A 369 23.30 -8.80 22.31
C ARG A 369 22.05 -9.67 22.14
N LEU A 370 22.18 -10.84 21.49
CA LEU A 370 21.04 -11.74 21.30
C LEU A 370 20.54 -12.32 22.63
N VAL A 371 21.45 -12.59 23.58
CA VAL A 371 21.11 -13.01 24.95
C VAL A 371 20.33 -11.90 25.67
N GLU A 372 20.73 -10.64 25.53
CA GLU A 372 20.01 -9.50 26.10
C GLU A 372 18.56 -9.42 25.57
N GLU A 373 18.37 -9.57 24.26
CA GLU A 373 17.03 -9.60 23.64
C GLU A 373 16.18 -10.78 24.10
N ALA A 374 16.78 -11.96 24.27
CA ALA A 374 16.10 -13.12 24.83
C ALA A 374 15.67 -12.89 26.29
N TYR A 375 16.52 -12.23 27.09
CA TYR A 375 16.19 -11.87 28.48
C TYR A 375 15.10 -10.81 28.58
N LYS A 376 15.09 -9.78 27.72
CA LYS A 376 14.00 -8.78 27.69
C LYS A 376 12.65 -9.46 27.47
N SER A 377 12.60 -10.41 26.54
CA SER A 377 11.41 -11.20 26.26
C SER A 377 11.00 -12.11 27.44
N ASP A 378 11.97 -12.77 28.11
CA ASP A 378 11.71 -13.61 29.30
C ASP A 378 11.31 -12.81 30.55
N GLN A 379 11.87 -11.61 30.74
CA GLN A 379 11.56 -10.76 31.89
C GLN A 379 10.11 -10.28 31.84
N LEU A 380 9.60 -9.91 30.66
CA LEU A 380 8.18 -9.59 30.46
C LEU A 380 7.28 -10.79 30.80
N LEU A 381 7.73 -12.02 30.50
CA LEU A 381 7.02 -13.24 30.88
C LEU A 381 6.99 -13.47 32.40
N ARG A 382 8.07 -13.10 33.11
CA ARG A 382 8.14 -13.19 34.58
C ARG A 382 7.29 -12.13 35.28
N LEU A 383 7.28 -10.91 34.73
CA LEU A 383 6.52 -9.78 35.28
C LEU A 383 5.01 -9.93 35.10
N ALA A 384 4.56 -10.62 34.06
CA ALA A 384 3.15 -10.89 33.81
C ALA A 384 2.55 -12.02 34.67
N LYS A 385 3.28 -12.54 35.67
CA LYS A 385 2.64 -13.35 36.72
C LYS A 385 1.67 -12.45 37.50
N PRO A 386 0.38 -12.80 37.63
CA PRO A 386 -0.51 -12.04 38.47
C PRO A 386 0.00 -12.12 39.91
N GLN A 387 0.44 -10.99 40.47
CA GLN A 387 0.35 -10.84 41.92
C GLN A 387 -1.14 -10.84 42.25
N ALA A 388 -1.58 -11.88 42.97
CA ALA A 388 -2.88 -11.89 43.60
C ALA A 388 -2.97 -10.70 44.56
N LYS A 389 -3.46 -9.55 44.09
CA LYS A 389 -3.93 -8.50 44.97
C LYS A 389 -5.29 -8.93 45.49
N GLU A 390 -5.26 -9.66 46.60
CA GLU A 390 -6.37 -9.71 47.54
C GLU A 390 -6.80 -8.27 47.83
N SER A 391 -7.97 -7.90 47.32
CA SER A 391 -8.59 -6.63 47.64
C SER A 391 -9.26 -6.79 48.99
N THR A 392 -8.50 -6.57 50.07
CA THR A 392 -9.07 -6.27 51.37
C THR A 392 -9.69 -4.88 51.31
N THR A 393 -11.01 -4.85 51.30
CA THR A 393 -11.80 -3.67 51.58
C THR A 393 -11.51 -3.19 52.99
N THR A 394 -10.83 -2.06 53.13
CA THR A 394 -10.94 -1.19 54.31
C THR A 394 -10.67 0.24 53.86
N GLY A 395 -11.68 1.09 54.03
CA GLY A 395 -11.73 2.40 53.38
C GLY A 395 -10.74 3.42 53.93
N MET A 396 -10.51 4.48 53.15
CA MET A 396 -10.73 5.87 53.54
C MET A 396 -10.55 6.79 52.31
N ALA A 397 -11.24 7.92 52.35
CA ALA A 397 -11.55 8.81 51.25
C ALA A 397 -10.35 9.52 50.60
N GLY A 398 -10.49 9.84 49.31
CA GLY A 398 -9.75 10.94 48.67
C GLY A 398 -9.19 10.62 47.28
N ILE A 399 -9.79 11.23 46.26
CA ILE A 399 -9.30 11.39 44.87
C ILE A 399 -9.50 10.15 43.98
N GLN A 400 -10.69 10.06 43.36
CA GLN A 400 -10.91 9.20 42.19
C GLN A 400 -10.45 9.94 40.93
N THR A 401 -9.24 9.64 40.46
CA THR A 401 -8.85 9.89 39.07
C THR A 401 -9.41 8.74 38.23
N ILE A 402 -10.46 9.00 37.46
CA ILE A 402 -10.96 8.05 36.47
C ILE A 402 -9.99 8.10 35.28
N GLN A 403 -8.93 7.27 35.32
CA GLN A 403 -8.10 6.95 34.16
C GLN A 403 -8.74 5.76 33.44
N GLU A 404 -9.46 6.03 32.35
CA GLU A 404 -9.95 4.98 31.47
C GLU A 404 -8.79 4.48 30.59
N ASN A 405 -8.21 3.33 30.96
CA ASN A 405 -7.17 2.67 30.18
C ASN A 405 -7.78 2.13 28.88
N ILE A 406 -7.58 2.84 27.77
CA ILE A 406 -7.86 2.31 26.43
C ILE A 406 -6.88 1.16 26.16
N SER A 407 -7.39 -0.07 26.03
CA SER A 407 -6.55 -1.23 25.75
C SER A 407 -5.96 -1.14 24.34
N LEU A 408 -4.64 -1.29 24.23
CA LEU A 408 -3.91 -1.33 22.95
C LEU A 408 -4.48 -2.41 22.01
N LYS A 409 -4.97 -3.52 22.57
CA LYS A 409 -5.72 -4.56 21.85
C LYS A 409 -6.93 -4.00 21.13
N ALA A 410 -7.73 -3.19 21.81
CA ALA A 410 -8.96 -2.64 21.25
C ALA A 410 -8.66 -1.60 20.15
N LEU A 411 -7.58 -0.82 20.28
CA LEU A 411 -7.12 0.08 19.21
C LEU A 411 -6.72 -0.70 17.95
N MET A 412 -6.00 -1.80 18.12
CA MET A 412 -5.56 -2.66 17.00
C MET A 412 -6.72 -3.39 16.33
N ASP A 413 -7.62 -4.00 17.12
CA ASP A 413 -8.79 -4.74 16.60
C ASP A 413 -9.70 -3.83 15.77
N GLN A 414 -9.73 -2.53 16.09
CA GLN A 414 -10.50 -1.53 15.35
C GLN A 414 -9.71 -0.83 14.23
N GLY A 415 -8.48 -1.28 13.96
CA GLY A 415 -7.61 -0.75 12.91
C GLY A 415 -7.17 0.70 13.13
N VAL A 416 -7.13 1.18 14.37
CA VAL A 416 -6.62 2.53 14.70
C VAL A 416 -5.12 2.58 14.42
N MET A 417 -4.38 1.53 14.79
CA MET A 417 -2.93 1.45 14.57
C MET A 417 -2.52 1.33 13.09
N GLN A 418 -3.47 1.14 12.17
CA GLN A 418 -3.20 1.14 10.73
C GLN A 418 -3.28 2.56 10.12
N ALA A 419 -3.71 3.57 10.89
CA ALA A 419 -3.83 4.93 10.40
C ALA A 419 -2.47 5.61 10.42
N HIS A 420 -2.12 6.32 9.34
CA HIS A 420 -0.96 7.21 9.36
C HIS A 420 -1.31 8.51 10.10
N GLU A 421 -2.52 9.03 9.87
CA GLU A 421 -3.03 10.19 10.59
C GLU A 421 -4.54 10.04 10.83
N ILE A 422 -4.95 10.07 12.09
CA ILE A 422 -6.34 9.90 12.51
C ILE A 422 -6.87 11.14 13.23
N LEU A 423 -8.10 11.53 12.89
CA LEU A 423 -8.85 12.53 13.65
C LEU A 423 -9.38 11.90 14.92
N VAL A 424 -9.19 12.57 16.05
CA VAL A 424 -9.70 12.19 17.38
C VAL A 424 -10.45 13.38 17.95
N ILE A 425 -11.59 13.13 18.58
CA ILE A 425 -12.38 14.13 19.30
C ILE A 425 -12.51 13.66 20.74
N ASP A 426 -11.96 14.44 21.68
CA ASP A 426 -12.21 14.24 23.11
C ASP A 426 -13.64 14.67 23.45
N THR A 427 -14.49 13.70 23.73
CA THR A 427 -15.90 13.91 24.06
C THR A 427 -16.13 14.48 25.45
N ALA A 428 -15.13 14.43 26.36
CA ALA A 428 -15.23 15.10 27.65
C ALA A 428 -15.12 16.62 27.50
N THR A 429 -14.32 17.08 26.53
CA THR A 429 -14.12 18.50 26.23
C THR A 429 -15.09 19.01 25.15
N CYS A 430 -15.56 18.15 24.25
CA CYS A 430 -16.39 18.53 23.11
C CYS A 430 -17.78 19.08 23.50
N THR A 431 -18.11 20.27 23.00
CA THR A 431 -19.42 20.92 23.23
C THR A 431 -20.51 20.50 22.25
N ASN A 432 -20.23 19.55 21.34
CA ASN A 432 -21.14 19.10 20.29
C ASN A 432 -21.64 20.17 19.29
N CYS A 433 -20.94 21.30 19.16
CA CYS A 433 -21.33 22.44 18.31
C CYS A 433 -21.31 22.22 16.78
N ASN A 434 -20.87 21.06 16.27
CA ASN A 434 -20.71 20.75 14.83
C ASN A 434 -19.70 21.59 14.02
N ASN A 435 -19.03 22.58 14.60
CA ASN A 435 -18.09 23.44 13.87
C ASN A 435 -17.04 22.70 13.03
N CYS A 436 -16.54 21.56 13.49
CA CYS A 436 -15.55 20.78 12.75
C CYS A 436 -16.09 20.21 11.42
N VAL A 437 -17.36 19.77 11.40
CA VAL A 437 -18.07 19.28 10.20
C VAL A 437 -18.34 20.45 9.26
N ASP A 438 -18.91 21.53 9.78
CA ASP A 438 -19.33 22.68 8.99
C ASP A 438 -18.13 23.41 8.36
N ALA A 439 -17.02 23.51 9.09
CA ALA A 439 -15.78 24.09 8.55
C ALA A 439 -15.18 23.21 7.45
N CYS A 440 -15.24 21.89 7.59
CA CYS A 440 -14.80 20.97 6.55
C CYS A 440 -15.64 21.11 5.28
N GLY A 441 -16.98 21.11 5.41
CA GLY A 441 -17.90 21.30 4.30
C GLY A 441 -17.70 22.63 3.58
N ARG A 442 -17.60 23.74 4.32
CA ARG A 442 -17.35 25.06 3.74
C ARG A 442 -16.02 25.14 2.98
N ARG A 443 -14.97 24.49 3.47
CA ARG A 443 -13.64 24.52 2.82
C ARG A 443 -13.60 23.68 1.55
N HIS A 444 -14.30 22.55 1.53
CA HIS A 444 -14.12 21.53 0.50
C HIS A 444 -15.37 21.26 -0.35
N GLY A 445 -16.42 22.08 -0.20
CA GLY A 445 -17.72 21.94 -0.87
C GLY A 445 -18.63 20.88 -0.22
N ASN A 446 -18.06 19.73 0.15
CA ASN A 446 -18.74 18.66 0.89
C ASN A 446 -17.97 18.35 2.18
N SER A 447 -18.69 18.07 3.28
CA SER A 447 -18.01 17.61 4.50
C SER A 447 -17.37 16.26 4.24
N ARG A 448 -16.11 16.13 4.65
CA ARG A 448 -15.29 14.93 4.51
C ARG A 448 -15.16 14.16 5.82
N LEU A 449 -15.95 14.57 6.82
CA LEU A 449 -16.03 13.95 8.14
C LEU A 449 -17.45 13.93 8.68
N GLU A 450 -17.76 12.90 9.47
CA GLU A 450 -18.97 12.81 10.29
C GLU A 450 -18.58 12.55 11.75
N ARG A 451 -19.24 13.21 12.71
CA ARG A 451 -19.02 13.00 14.15
C ARG A 451 -19.70 11.72 14.66
N ARG A 452 -19.54 10.64 13.92
CA ARG A 452 -20.00 9.28 14.20
C ARG A 452 -18.79 8.39 14.00
N GLY A 453 -18.66 7.27 14.71
CA GLY A 453 -17.50 6.41 14.52
C GLY A 453 -17.21 5.58 15.76
N LEU A 454 -15.97 5.14 15.87
CA LEU A 454 -15.51 4.33 17.00
C LEU A 454 -15.38 5.22 18.24
N GLN A 455 -16.10 4.88 19.31
CA GLN A 455 -15.98 5.52 20.62
C GLN A 455 -15.21 4.60 21.57
N MET A 456 -14.19 5.13 22.24
CA MET A 456 -13.41 4.42 23.25
C MET A 456 -13.19 5.32 24.46
N GLY A 457 -13.93 5.07 25.54
CA GLY A 457 -13.98 5.99 26.67
C GLY A 457 -14.43 7.38 26.21
N ASN A 458 -13.65 8.41 26.55
CA ASN A 458 -13.88 9.78 26.08
C ASN A 458 -13.29 10.11 24.70
N LEU A 459 -12.68 9.16 23.99
CA LEU A 459 -12.13 9.42 22.66
C LEU A 459 -13.07 8.93 21.56
N LEU A 460 -13.55 9.85 20.73
CA LEU A 460 -14.25 9.56 19.48
C LEU A 460 -13.26 9.58 18.32
N PHE A 461 -13.20 8.49 17.57
CA PHE A 461 -12.53 8.40 16.28
C PHE A 461 -13.61 8.54 15.18
N PRO A 462 -13.93 9.78 14.75
CA PRO A 462 -14.98 10.03 13.77
C PRO A 462 -14.71 9.38 12.42
N THR A 463 -15.77 9.20 11.63
CA THR A 463 -15.71 8.81 10.23
C THR A 463 -15.01 9.91 9.45
N ALA A 464 -13.70 9.78 9.32
CA ALA A 464 -12.81 10.61 8.53
C ALA A 464 -11.67 9.72 8.05
N CYS A 465 -11.18 9.94 6.82
CA CYS A 465 -10.11 9.11 6.26
C CYS A 465 -8.91 9.01 7.22
N ARG A 466 -8.44 7.77 7.41
CA ARG A 466 -7.32 7.39 8.27
C ARG A 466 -5.97 7.38 7.54
N HIS A 467 -5.97 7.59 6.22
CA HIS A 467 -4.79 7.50 5.36
C HIS A 467 -3.98 6.23 5.65
N CYS A 468 -4.67 5.08 5.61
CA CYS A 468 -4.15 3.83 6.15
C CYS A 468 -2.82 3.43 5.53
N GLU A 469 -1.98 2.75 6.31
CA GLU A 469 -0.72 2.16 5.89
C GLU A 469 -0.92 1.09 4.78
N ASP A 470 -1.95 0.25 4.91
CA ASP A 470 -2.38 -0.71 3.88
C ASP A 470 -3.81 -0.40 3.38
N PRO A 471 -3.96 0.56 2.45
CA PRO A 471 -5.27 1.08 2.05
C PRO A 471 -5.95 0.20 1.00
N VAL A 472 -7.00 -0.54 1.40
CA VAL A 472 -7.85 -1.33 0.48
C VAL A 472 -8.43 -0.49 -0.66
N CYS A 473 -8.65 0.80 -0.43
CA CYS A 473 -9.20 1.72 -1.44
C CYS A 473 -8.27 2.00 -2.64
N LEU A 474 -6.97 1.66 -2.58
CA LEU A 474 -6.07 1.75 -3.73
C LEU A 474 -6.34 0.70 -4.81
N LEU A 475 -7.23 -0.26 -4.57
CA LEU A 475 -7.74 -1.20 -5.58
C LEU A 475 -8.67 -0.52 -6.62
N CYS A 476 -8.56 0.80 -6.79
CA CYS A 476 -9.31 1.59 -7.77
C CYS A 476 -8.81 1.28 -9.18
N SER A 477 -9.66 0.68 -10.01
CA SER A 477 -9.29 0.20 -11.35
C SER A 477 -9.09 1.29 -12.41
N VAL A 478 -9.31 2.55 -12.04
CA VAL A 478 -9.16 3.72 -12.92
C VAL A 478 -8.12 4.72 -12.40
N ASN A 479 -7.32 4.35 -11.40
CA ASN A 479 -6.38 5.27 -10.73
C ASN A 479 -7.06 6.57 -10.25
N GLY A 480 -8.33 6.46 -9.83
CA GLY A 480 -9.10 7.54 -9.21
C GLY A 480 -8.71 7.76 -7.74
N ILE A 481 -7.96 6.82 -7.16
CA ILE A 481 -7.36 6.96 -5.84
C ILE A 481 -5.88 6.61 -5.96
N VAL A 482 -5.02 7.47 -5.45
CA VAL A 482 -3.56 7.33 -5.48
C VAL A 482 -2.99 7.55 -4.09
N ARG A 483 -1.78 7.06 -3.85
CA ARG A 483 -1.00 7.40 -2.67
C ARG A 483 0.12 8.36 -3.05
N LYS A 484 0.26 9.44 -2.28
CA LYS A 484 1.35 10.41 -2.40
C LYS A 484 2.61 9.94 -1.66
N PRO A 485 3.78 10.55 -1.92
CA PRO A 485 5.02 10.18 -1.25
C PRO A 485 4.95 10.27 0.28
N ASP A 486 4.23 11.22 0.84
CA ASP A 486 4.00 11.38 2.28
C ASP A 486 3.00 10.35 2.87
N GLY A 487 2.55 9.38 2.08
CA GLY A 487 1.56 8.38 2.50
C GLY A 487 0.12 8.85 2.40
N GLU A 488 -0.13 10.11 2.05
CA GLU A 488 -1.48 10.63 1.88
C GLU A 488 -2.19 9.90 0.74
N ILE A 489 -3.25 9.18 1.07
CA ILE A 489 -4.18 8.68 0.06
C ILE A 489 -4.96 9.88 -0.49
N SER A 490 -5.08 10.05 -1.80
CA SER A 490 -5.81 11.16 -2.43
C SER A 490 -6.72 10.67 -3.55
N ILE A 491 -7.81 11.40 -3.80
CA ILE A 491 -8.75 11.12 -4.89
C ILE A 491 -8.39 12.02 -6.07
N VAL A 492 -8.04 11.40 -7.19
CA VAL A 492 -7.83 12.08 -8.47
C VAL A 492 -9.19 12.24 -9.13
N THR A 493 -9.75 13.43 -9.00
CA THR A 493 -11.14 13.75 -9.38
C THR A 493 -11.39 13.51 -10.86
N GLU A 494 -10.40 13.83 -11.69
CA GLU A 494 -10.40 13.68 -13.14
C GLU A 494 -10.55 12.21 -13.56
N ASN A 495 -9.96 11.31 -12.78
CA ASN A 495 -9.99 9.87 -13.03
C ASN A 495 -11.19 9.16 -12.37
N CYS A 496 -11.88 9.81 -11.42
CA CYS A 496 -12.94 9.17 -10.64
C CYS A 496 -14.23 9.01 -11.46
N ILE A 497 -14.57 7.79 -11.84
CA ILE A 497 -15.77 7.51 -12.66
C ILE A 497 -17.07 7.34 -11.85
N GLY A 498 -17.03 7.54 -10.52
CA GLY A 498 -18.23 7.47 -9.68
C GLY A 498 -18.78 6.07 -9.38
N CYS A 499 -18.01 5.00 -9.61
CA CYS A 499 -18.50 3.61 -9.48
C CYS A 499 -18.82 3.18 -8.03
N GLY A 500 -18.30 3.85 -7.01
CA GLY A 500 -18.60 3.54 -5.60
C GLY A 500 -17.82 2.39 -4.96
N ALA A 501 -17.08 1.58 -5.74
CA ALA A 501 -16.36 0.41 -5.20
C ALA A 501 -15.39 0.73 -4.04
N CYS A 502 -14.77 1.92 -4.06
CA CYS A 502 -13.91 2.36 -2.96
C CYS A 502 -14.68 2.69 -1.67
N SER A 503 -15.90 3.21 -1.78
CA SER A 503 -16.80 3.49 -0.65
C SER A 503 -17.24 2.20 0.02
N GLU A 504 -17.68 1.21 -0.75
CA GLU A 504 -18.11 -0.10 -0.26
C GLU A 504 -16.98 -0.90 0.41
N ARG A 505 -15.76 -0.78 -0.11
CA ARG A 505 -14.59 -1.51 0.40
C ARG A 505 -13.93 -0.86 1.61
N CYS A 506 -14.25 0.39 1.94
CA CYS A 506 -13.64 1.06 3.08
C CYS A 506 -14.17 0.43 4.39
N PRO A 507 -13.35 -0.30 5.16
CA PRO A 507 -13.82 -0.99 6.36
C PRO A 507 -14.31 -0.03 7.46
N TYR A 508 -13.97 1.25 7.34
CA TYR A 508 -14.30 2.29 8.29
C TYR A 508 -15.40 3.24 7.81
N GLY A 509 -15.93 3.04 6.60
CA GLY A 509 -16.95 3.92 6.00
C GLY A 509 -16.47 5.35 5.72
N ASN A 510 -15.15 5.55 5.58
CA ASN A 510 -14.54 6.88 5.49
C ASN A 510 -14.54 7.50 4.07
N ILE A 511 -15.14 6.82 3.09
CA ILE A 511 -15.26 7.31 1.71
C ILE A 511 -16.75 7.40 1.37
N GLN A 512 -17.18 8.60 1.00
CA GLN A 512 -18.57 8.92 0.71
C GLN A 512 -18.76 9.23 -0.78
N MET A 513 -19.91 8.88 -1.34
CA MET A 513 -20.26 9.23 -2.71
C MET A 513 -21.14 10.47 -2.72
N HIS A 514 -20.69 11.53 -3.38
CA HIS A 514 -21.42 12.79 -3.53
C HIS A 514 -21.75 13.02 -5.01
N ASP A 515 -22.82 13.76 -5.30
CA ASP A 515 -23.10 14.17 -6.68
C ASP A 515 -22.04 15.18 -7.14
N ARG A 516 -21.55 15.07 -8.37
CA ARG A 516 -20.70 16.10 -8.98
C ARG A 516 -21.52 17.37 -9.10
N HIS A 517 -21.08 18.44 -8.46
CA HIS A 517 -21.67 19.75 -8.68
C HIS A 517 -21.52 20.13 -10.15
N LYS A 518 -22.61 20.07 -10.91
CA LYS A 518 -22.68 20.72 -12.22
C LYS A 518 -22.78 22.20 -11.95
N GLU A 519 -21.78 22.98 -12.37
CA GLU A 519 -22.00 24.42 -12.54
C GLU A 519 -23.24 24.58 -13.42
N SER A 520 -24.30 25.12 -12.84
CA SER A 520 -25.52 25.42 -13.59
C SER A 520 -25.17 26.55 -14.55
N GLY A 521 -24.75 26.18 -15.77
CA GLY A 521 -24.54 27.14 -16.84
C GLY A 521 -25.79 28.02 -16.98
N PHE A 522 -25.57 29.31 -17.22
CA PHE A 522 -26.57 30.38 -17.27
C PHE A 522 -27.83 30.08 -18.12
N LEU A 523 -27.77 29.09 -19.02
CA LEU A 523 -28.87 28.65 -19.90
C LEU A 523 -29.89 27.71 -19.24
N LEU A 524 -29.56 27.07 -18.10
CA LEU A 524 -30.44 26.07 -17.48
C LEU A 524 -31.79 26.62 -16.95
N PRO A 525 -31.85 27.84 -16.36
CA PRO A 525 -33.12 28.45 -15.97
C PRO A 525 -34.03 28.75 -17.18
N MET A 526 -33.43 29.13 -18.31
CA MET A 526 -34.14 29.47 -19.55
C MET A 526 -34.80 28.25 -20.20
N LEU A 527 -34.09 27.11 -20.24
CA LEU A 527 -34.62 25.84 -20.76
C LEU A 527 -35.78 25.28 -19.92
N LYS A 528 -35.76 25.48 -18.59
CA LYS A 528 -36.90 25.12 -17.72
C LYS A 528 -38.15 25.94 -18.01
N SER A 529 -37.99 27.20 -18.45
CA SER A 529 -39.12 28.07 -18.81
C SER A 529 -39.80 27.69 -20.13
N LEU A 530 -39.15 26.84 -20.96
CA LEU A 530 -39.65 26.38 -22.26
C LEU A 530 -40.26 24.96 -22.23
N GLY A 531 -40.43 24.37 -21.05
CA GLY A 531 -41.15 23.09 -20.90
C GLY A 531 -40.43 21.86 -21.47
N LEU A 532 -39.17 21.98 -21.87
CA LEU A 532 -38.35 20.87 -22.34
C LEU A 532 -37.89 20.03 -21.13
N LYS A 533 -38.61 18.94 -20.84
CA LYS A 533 -38.17 17.90 -19.90
C LYS A 533 -36.98 17.17 -20.51
N LYS A 534 -35.84 17.19 -19.84
CA LYS A 534 -34.71 16.32 -20.17
C LYS A 534 -35.02 14.94 -19.61
N ASP A 535 -34.89 13.89 -20.43
CA ASP A 535 -34.98 12.50 -19.97
C ASP A 535 -34.01 12.27 -18.81
N GLU A 536 -34.57 12.02 -17.62
CA GLU A 536 -33.81 11.62 -16.43
C GLU A 536 -33.53 10.12 -16.48
N SER A 537 -32.73 9.68 -17.46
CA SER A 537 -32.06 8.38 -17.32
C SER A 537 -30.96 8.54 -16.26
N HIS A 538 -31.26 8.13 -15.02
CA HIS A 538 -30.38 8.22 -13.85
C HIS A 538 -29.06 7.46 -14.01
N SER A 539 -28.09 8.07 -14.67
CA SER A 539 -26.68 7.94 -14.28
C SER A 539 -26.40 9.13 -13.36
N ARG A 540 -26.47 8.91 -12.03
CA ARG A 540 -26.04 9.95 -11.08
C ARG A 540 -24.53 10.10 -11.25
N ASP A 541 -24.13 11.20 -11.86
CA ASP A 541 -22.74 11.62 -12.00
C ASP A 541 -22.18 11.90 -10.60
N ARG A 542 -21.60 10.88 -9.98
CA ARG A 542 -21.13 10.88 -8.60
C ARG A 542 -19.60 10.91 -8.54
N ILE A 543 -19.07 11.37 -7.42
CA ILE A 543 -17.66 11.39 -7.11
C ILE A 543 -17.41 10.87 -5.70
N ALA A 544 -16.35 10.11 -5.54
CA ALA A 544 -15.88 9.70 -4.23
C ALA A 544 -15.25 10.89 -3.51
N VAL A 545 -15.60 11.09 -2.25
CA VAL A 545 -15.10 12.16 -1.38
C VAL A 545 -14.66 11.53 -0.06
N LYS A 546 -13.51 11.97 0.42
CA LYS A 546 -12.93 11.57 1.71
C LYS A 546 -12.04 12.69 2.22
N CYS A 547 -11.64 12.63 3.48
CA CYS A 547 -10.64 13.56 4.01
C CYS A 547 -9.31 13.43 3.23
N ASN A 548 -8.67 14.55 2.92
CA ASN A 548 -7.37 14.67 2.24
C ASN A 548 -6.40 15.53 3.06
N LEU A 549 -6.55 15.49 4.39
CA LEU A 549 -5.75 16.27 5.34
C LEU A 549 -5.74 17.78 5.07
N CYS A 550 -6.82 18.33 4.51
CA CYS A 550 -6.86 19.73 4.09
C CYS A 550 -5.68 20.12 3.18
N GLU A 551 -5.29 19.24 2.26
CA GLU A 551 -4.26 19.53 1.25
C GLU A 551 -4.40 20.94 0.65
N GLY A 552 -3.27 21.63 0.55
CA GLY A 552 -3.17 23.01 0.07
C GLY A 552 -3.40 24.08 1.14
N TYR A 553 -3.57 23.68 2.41
CA TYR A 553 -3.72 24.58 3.55
C TYR A 553 -2.70 24.21 4.65
N ASP A 554 -2.26 25.21 5.40
CA ASP A 554 -1.32 25.03 6.53
C ASP A 554 -2.01 24.52 7.81
N ASP A 555 -3.32 24.23 7.75
CA ASP A 555 -4.13 23.84 8.89
C ASP A 555 -5.23 22.82 8.56
N TYR A 556 -5.71 22.14 9.60
CA TYR A 556 -6.88 21.28 9.51
C TYR A 556 -8.15 22.04 9.89
N ALA A 557 -9.09 22.17 8.95
CA ALA A 557 -10.35 22.87 9.17
C ALA A 557 -11.10 22.34 10.40
N CYS A 558 -11.11 21.01 10.58
CA CYS A 558 -11.81 20.35 11.68
C CYS A 558 -11.18 20.61 13.06
N VAL A 559 -9.85 20.79 13.11
CA VAL A 559 -9.10 21.09 14.34
C VAL A 559 -9.23 22.56 14.68
N ARG A 560 -8.91 23.45 13.71
CA ARG A 560 -8.94 24.91 13.92
C ARG A 560 -10.32 25.44 14.28
N ALA A 561 -11.37 24.84 13.73
CA ALA A 561 -12.74 25.25 14.02
C ALA A 561 -13.24 24.82 15.41
N CYS A 562 -12.48 24.00 16.16
CA CYS A 562 -12.88 23.56 17.49
C CYS A 562 -12.62 24.66 18.52
N PRO A 563 -13.67 25.28 19.11
CA PRO A 563 -13.49 26.42 20.03
C PRO A 563 -12.86 26.04 21.37
N VAL A 564 -12.90 24.75 21.71
CA VAL A 564 -12.46 24.19 22.99
C VAL A 564 -11.24 23.28 22.84
N GLY A 565 -10.68 23.14 21.64
CA GLY A 565 -9.51 22.30 21.40
C GLY A 565 -9.75 20.80 21.55
N ALA A 566 -11.00 20.34 21.50
CA ALA A 566 -11.37 18.92 21.63
C ALA A 566 -11.02 18.06 20.40
N ALA A 567 -10.92 18.65 19.21
CA ALA A 567 -10.60 17.93 17.98
C ALA A 567 -9.11 18.03 17.66
N MET A 568 -8.45 16.89 17.42
CA MET A 568 -7.01 16.80 17.18
C MET A 568 -6.69 15.72 16.13
N ARG A 569 -5.56 15.85 15.45
CA ARG A 569 -5.03 14.81 14.58
C ARG A 569 -3.75 14.25 15.17
N ILE A 570 -3.62 12.92 15.17
CA ILE A 570 -2.49 12.21 15.75
C ILE A 570 -2.01 11.11 14.80
N ASP A 571 -0.72 10.80 14.88
CA ASP A 571 -0.16 9.52 14.44
C ASP A 571 -0.31 8.51 15.61
N PRO A 572 -1.16 7.47 15.48
CA PRO A 572 -1.37 6.49 16.55
C PRO A 572 -0.10 5.73 16.94
N VAL A 573 0.82 5.49 16.00
CA VAL A 573 2.04 4.71 16.25
C VAL A 573 3.00 5.48 17.16
N GLU A 574 3.11 6.79 16.93
CA GLU A 574 3.90 7.68 17.78
C GLU A 574 3.21 8.00 19.11
N GLN A 575 1.88 8.11 19.12
CA GLN A 575 1.13 8.52 20.31
C GLN A 575 0.85 7.37 21.28
N PHE A 576 0.76 6.12 20.81
CA PHE A 576 0.43 4.94 21.64
C PHE A 576 1.63 3.96 21.75
N LYS A 577 2.81 4.48 22.12
CA LYS A 577 4.04 3.68 22.28
C LYS A 577 3.92 2.61 23.38
N ARG A 578 4.74 1.55 23.22
CA ARG A 578 4.79 0.32 24.03
C ARG A 578 4.98 0.54 25.54
N GLU A 579 5.44 1.72 25.95
CA GLU A 579 5.85 2.06 27.33
C GLU A 579 4.84 2.94 28.08
N ASP A 580 3.90 3.58 27.39
CA ASP A 580 2.98 4.57 27.98
C ASP A 580 1.52 4.10 27.97
N LEU A 581 1.22 3.05 28.74
CA LEU A 581 -0.16 2.70 29.09
C LEU A 581 -0.74 3.56 30.23
N ASN A 582 -0.04 4.63 30.63
CA ASN A 582 -0.61 5.75 31.36
C ASN A 582 -0.96 6.85 30.35
N ILE A 583 -2.19 6.86 29.85
CA ILE A 583 -2.65 7.87 28.89
C ILE A 583 -2.70 9.23 29.59
N GLY A 584 -1.65 10.03 29.40
CA GLY A 584 -1.71 11.48 29.42
C GLY A 584 -1.47 11.96 27.99
N LEU A 585 -2.50 12.47 27.31
CA LEU A 585 -2.29 13.24 26.09
C LEU A 585 -1.54 14.52 26.48
N GLU A 586 -0.21 14.53 26.41
CA GLU A 586 0.55 15.78 26.54
C GLU A 586 0.23 16.66 25.34
N ILE A 587 -0.65 17.64 25.56
CA ILE A 587 -1.03 18.66 24.60
C ILE A 587 0.20 19.51 24.31
N LYS A 588 0.96 19.18 23.26
CA LYS A 588 1.82 20.18 22.60
C LYS A 588 0.90 21.18 21.93
N LYS A 589 0.53 22.24 22.67
CA LYS A 589 -0.01 23.47 22.09
C LYS A 589 1.01 23.97 21.08
N GLN A 590 0.80 23.72 19.80
CA GLN A 590 1.49 24.48 18.76
C GLN A 590 1.09 25.94 18.97
N GLY A 591 2.06 26.71 19.45
CA GLY A 591 1.87 28.10 19.85
C GLY A 591 1.46 28.93 18.64
N GLY A 592 0.27 29.51 18.72
CA GLY A 592 -0.09 30.63 17.87
C GLY A 592 0.75 31.86 18.22
N ARG A 593 1.30 32.48 17.19
CA ARG A 593 1.28 33.94 17.04
C ARG A 593 0.68 34.27 15.69
#